data_AF-A0A1F8GD53-F1
#
_entry.id   AF-A0A1F8GD53-F1
#
_cell.length_a   1.000
_cell.length_b   1.000
_cell.length_c   1.000
_cell.angle_alpha   90.00
_cell.angle_beta   90.00
_cell.angle_gamma   90.00
#
_symmetry.space_group_name_H-M   'P 1'
#
loop_
_entity.id
_entity.type
_entity.pdbx_description
1 polymer ?
#
loop_
_entity_poly.entity_id
_entity_poly.type
_entity_poly.pdbx_seq_one_letter_code
_entity_poly.pdbx_strand_id
1 'polypeptide(L)' 'MSKLDQKHLKEVCRIGGGIFTCSYLGMGAEGMECLKGTGFQSIIDQRRTEKSTGAMGDNCSGPPDFKLTQETIH' A
#
# COMPACT_ATOMS: atom_id res chain seq x y z
N MET A 1 -1.48 -12.58 -8.28
CA MET A 1 -1.21 -11.15 -8.05
C MET A 1 -0.29 -10.69 -9.17
N SER A 2 -0.47 -9.49 -9.70
CA SER A 2 0.32 -9.00 -10.84
C SER A 2 1.40 -8.04 -10.34
N LYS A 3 2.59 -8.13 -10.95
CA LYS A 3 3.70 -7.21 -10.72
C LYS A 3 3.29 -5.76 -10.97
N LEU A 4 3.68 -4.86 -10.07
CA LEU A 4 3.53 -3.42 -10.21
C LEU A 4 4.74 -2.83 -10.96
N ASP A 5 4.48 -1.92 -11.89
CA ASP A 5 5.53 -1.20 -12.59
C ASP A 5 6.12 -0.05 -11.76
N GLN A 6 7.25 0.50 -12.20
CA GLN A 6 7.96 1.57 -11.49
C GLN A 6 7.12 2.85 -11.34
N LYS A 7 6.23 3.14 -12.28
CA LYS A 7 5.37 4.34 -12.23
C LYS A 7 4.33 4.16 -11.14
N HIS A 8 3.68 3.01 -11.08
CA HIS A 8 2.72 2.66 -10.03
C HIS A 8 3.37 2.67 -8.65
N LEU A 9 4.59 2.11 -8.52
CA LEU A 9 5.31 2.12 -7.24
C LEU A 9 5.58 3.53 -6.71
N LYS A 10 5.93 4.47 -7.59
CA LYS A 10 6.27 5.85 -7.21
C LYS A 10 5.03 6.74 -7.02
N GLU A 11 4.13 6.74 -8.00
CA GLU A 11 3.01 7.69 -8.03
C GLU A 11 1.82 7.21 -7.20
N VAL A 12 1.55 5.90 -7.24
CA VAL A 12 0.39 5.29 -6.59
C VAL A 12 0.78 4.76 -5.22
N CYS A 13 1.76 3.85 -5.12
CA CYS A 13 2.19 3.29 -3.84
C CYS A 13 3.11 4.19 -3.02
N ARG A 14 3.56 5.33 -3.58
CA ARG A 14 4.41 6.32 -2.91
C ARG A 14 5.61 5.70 -2.18
N ILE A 15 6.32 4.77 -2.83
CA ILE A 15 7.50 4.13 -2.23
C ILE A 15 8.51 5.18 -1.75
N GLY A 16 8.94 5.07 -0.49
CA GLY A 16 9.79 6.06 0.17
C GLY A 16 9.05 7.25 0.78
N GLY A 17 7.71 7.32 0.68
CA GLY A 17 6.87 8.38 1.23
C GLY A 17 6.53 8.22 2.72
N GLY A 18 7.29 7.41 3.47
CA GLY A 18 7.03 7.12 4.89
C GLY A 18 5.61 6.60 5.12
N ILE A 19 4.85 7.27 5.99
CA ILE A 19 3.45 6.91 6.32
C ILE A 19 2.53 6.89 5.10
N PHE A 20 2.83 7.66 4.05
CA PHE A 20 2.02 7.70 2.82
C PHE A 20 2.29 6.52 1.87
N THR A 21 3.33 5.72 2.15
CA THR A 21 3.64 4.52 1.38
C THR A 21 2.51 3.50 1.53
N CYS A 22 2.18 2.80 0.45
CA CYS A 22 1.21 1.70 0.46
C CYS A 22 1.59 0.63 1.49
N SER A 23 0.72 0.38 2.46
CA SER A 23 0.91 -0.69 3.45
C SER A 23 0.80 -2.09 2.85
N TYR A 24 0.09 -2.23 1.73
CA TYR A 24 -0.11 -3.50 1.02
C TYR A 24 0.99 -3.83 0.02
N LEU A 25 2.04 -3.02 -0.05
CA LEU A 25 3.14 -3.26 -0.96
C LEU A 25 4.02 -4.41 -0.42
N GLY A 26 4.08 -5.50 -1.18
CA GLY A 26 4.90 -6.68 -0.87
C GLY A 26 5.89 -7.02 -1.98
N MET A 27 6.85 -7.90 -1.68
CA MET A 27 7.77 -8.48 -2.65
C MET A 27 7.34 -9.93 -2.94
N GLY A 28 6.95 -10.20 -4.18
CA GLY A 28 6.66 -11.54 -4.71
C GLY A 28 7.77 -12.06 -5.62
N ALA A 29 7.55 -13.23 -6.24
CA ALA A 29 8.54 -13.89 -7.10
C ALA A 29 8.93 -13.07 -8.35
N GLU A 30 8.01 -12.24 -8.86
CA GLU A 30 8.22 -11.43 -10.07
C GLU A 30 8.55 -9.95 -9.77
N GLY A 31 8.68 -9.61 -8.49
CA GLY A 31 8.96 -8.27 -8.00
C GLY A 31 7.86 -7.74 -7.08
N MET A 32 7.74 -6.40 -7.03
CA MET A 32 6.79 -5.75 -6.13
C MET A 32 5.35 -5.97 -6.58
N GLU A 33 4.47 -6.30 -5.65
CA GLU A 33 3.06 -6.58 -5.91
C GLU A 33 2.14 -6.03 -4.81
N CYS A 34 0.85 -5.97 -5.12
CA CYS A 34 -0.19 -5.58 -4.19
C CYS A 34 -0.75 -6.79 -3.43
N LEU A 35 -0.69 -6.75 -2.10
CA LEU A 35 -1.21 -7.81 -1.24
C LEU A 35 -2.66 -7.56 -0.76
N LYS A 36 -3.31 -6.49 -1.21
CA LYS A 36 -4.72 -6.21 -0.88
C LYS A 36 -5.63 -7.27 -1.51
N GLY A 37 -6.62 -7.75 -0.77
CA GLY A 37 -7.51 -8.83 -1.17
C GLY A 37 -6.92 -10.25 -1.00
N THR A 38 -5.70 -10.37 -0.49
CA THR A 38 -5.02 -11.65 -0.25
C THR A 38 -5.15 -12.07 1.21
N GLY A 39 -4.71 -13.29 1.53
CA GLY A 39 -4.64 -13.76 2.92
C GLY A 39 -3.74 -12.92 3.85
N PHE A 40 -2.87 -12.06 3.31
CA PHE A 40 -2.03 -11.16 4.09
C PHE A 40 -2.75 -9.89 4.54
N GLN A 41 -3.90 -9.57 3.93
CA GLN A 41 -4.59 -8.30 4.19
C GLN A 41 -4.89 -8.10 5.68
N SER A 42 -5.43 -9.13 6.36
CA SER A 42 -5.78 -9.03 7.79
C SER A 42 -4.58 -8.71 8.68
N ILE A 43 -3.42 -9.30 8.39
CA ILE A 43 -2.17 -9.07 9.13
C ILE A 43 -1.67 -7.63 8.88
N ILE A 44 -1.77 -7.15 7.64
CA ILE A 44 -1.37 -5.78 7.28
C ILE A 44 -2.30 -4.76 7.94
N ASP A 45 -3.60 -5.00 7.92
CA ASP A 45 -4.62 -4.16 8.57
C ASP A 45 -4.41 -4.09 10.09
N GLN A 46 -4.06 -5.22 10.72
CA GLN A 46 -3.69 -5.26 12.13
C GLN A 46 -2.46 -4.38 12.41
N ARG A 47 -1.38 -4.53 11.63
CA ARG A 47 -0.15 -3.73 11.83
C ARG A 47 -0.37 -2.24 11.65
N ARG A 48 -1.24 -1.84 10.72
CA ARG A 48 -1.66 -0.44 10.55
C ARG A 48 -2.38 0.06 11.80
N THR A 49 -3.35 -0.72 12.30
CA THR A 49 -4.12 -0.37 13.50
C THR A 49 -3.23 -0.24 14.73
N GLU A 50 -2.27 -1.15 14.90
CA GLU A 50 -1.28 -1.14 15.98
C GLU A 50 -0.16 -0.11 15.79
N LYS A 51 -0.11 0.57 14.64
CA LYS A 51 0.97 1.48 14.24
C LYS A 51 2.35 0.83 14.33
N SER A 52 2.42 -0.48 14.06
CA SER A 52 3.65 -1.29 14.08
C SER A 52 4.34 -1.39 12.71
N THR A 53 3.83 -0.67 11.71
CA THR A 53 4.43 -0.50 10.37
C THR A 53 4.58 0.99 10.04
N GLY A 54 5.65 1.34 9.33
CA GLY A 54 5.89 2.71 8.86
C GLY A 54 5.08 3.09 7.62
N ALA A 55 4.59 2.10 6.85
CA ALA A 55 3.77 2.32 5.66
C ALA A 55 2.28 2.15 6.00
N MET A 56 1.49 3.21 5.84
CA MET A 56 0.11 3.28 6.34
C MET A 56 -0.93 3.56 5.25
N GLY A 57 -0.49 3.89 4.03
CA GLY A 57 -1.36 4.25 2.91
C GLY A 57 -2.15 3.07 2.37
N ASP A 58 -3.43 3.28 2.08
CA ASP A 58 -4.28 2.34 1.32
C ASP A 58 -4.51 2.87 -0.10
N ASN A 59 -3.46 2.85 -0.91
CA ASN A 59 -3.46 3.43 -2.26
C ASN A 59 -3.13 2.43 -3.36
N CYS A 60 -3.00 1.14 -3.04
CA CYS A 60 -2.54 0.10 -3.95
C CYS A 60 -3.32 0.01 -5.28
N SER A 61 -4.62 0.32 -5.25
CA SER A 61 -5.54 0.24 -6.37
C SER A 61 -5.43 1.41 -7.36
N GLY A 62 -4.86 2.55 -6.94
CA GLY A 62 -4.91 3.80 -7.71
C GLY A 62 -6.35 4.30 -7.98
N PRO A 63 -6.52 5.39 -8.75
CA PRO A 63 -7.84 5.85 -9.19
C PRO A 63 -8.48 4.85 -10.18
N PRO A 64 -9.82 4.63 -10.17
CA PRO A 64 -10.84 5.31 -9.38
C PRO A 64 -11.07 4.74 -7.96
N ASP A 65 -10.45 3.61 -7.62
CA ASP A 65 -10.64 2.89 -6.35
C ASP A 65 -9.77 3.44 -5.20
N PHE A 66 -9.27 4.66 -5.37
CA PHE A 66 -8.41 5.36 -4.43
C PHE A 66 -9.23 5.88 -3.24
N LYS A 67 -8.97 5.36 -2.03
CA LYS A 67 -9.56 5.89 -0.79
C LYS A 67 -8.53 6.73 -0.02
N LEU A 68 -8.53 8.03 -0.25
CA LEU A 68 -7.96 8.99 0.71
C LEU A 68 -8.85 9.00 1.94
N THR A 69 -8.36 8.49 3.06
CA THR A 69 -9.01 8.76 4.34
C THR A 69 -8.58 10.16 4.84
N GLN A 70 -9.49 10.82 5.57
CA GLN A 70 -9.47 12.25 5.93
C GLN A 70 -8.23 12.77 6.68
N GLU A 71 -7.26 11.92 7.03
CA GLU A 71 -6.00 12.33 7.69
C GLU A 71 -4.92 12.81 6.70
N THR A 72 -5.20 12.84 5.39
CA THR A 72 -4.19 13.21 4.36
C THR A 72 -4.16 14.72 4.03
N ILE A 73 -4.94 15.54 4.74
CA ILE A 73 -4.86 17.01 4.69
C ILE A 73 -4.80 17.50 6.13
N HIS A 74 -3.60 17.57 6.70
CA HIS A 74 -3.07 18.64 7.55
C HIS A 74 -1.61 18.34 7.93
#